data_AF-A0A3D1IY38-F1
#
_entry.id   AF-A0A3D1IY38-F1
#
_cell.length_a   1.000
_cell.length_b   1.000
_cell.length_c   1.000
_cell.angle_alpha   90.00
_cell.angle_beta   90.00
_cell.angle_gamma   90.00
#
_symmetry.space_group_name_H-M   'P 1'
#
loop_
_entity.id
_entity.type
_entity.pdbx_description
1 polymer ?
#
loop_
_entity_poly.entity_id
_entity_poly.type
_entity_poly.pdbx_seq_one_letter_code
_entity_poly.pdbx_strand_id
1 'polypeptide(L)'
;TGIALALLPASGVSVLAPISATLSRIGWISASLMASIAVLLWLRRKAVRQPAARHITWSCAYGAPNPRMQYTGAGFSSDFSARFRSVMVLLRRQKAPAGYFPSDAYVITDCVDAVERRLFSVIGHGDASASELSRKLREDDPRIAFAAGLIAVVVIAGLVVLAGGPLR
;
A
#
# COMPACT_ATOMS: atom_id res chain seq x y z
N THR A 1 -20.77 -40.11 -31.79
CA THR A 1 -20.89 -39.97 -30.32
C THR A 1 -21.81 -41.00 -29.66
N GLY A 2 -22.47 -41.91 -30.40
CA GLY A 2 -23.39 -42.92 -29.81
C GLY A 2 -22.76 -44.23 -29.32
N ILE A 3 -21.53 -44.56 -29.70
CA ILE A 3 -20.92 -45.88 -29.41
C ILE A 3 -20.24 -45.92 -28.02
N ALA A 4 -19.82 -44.75 -27.49
CA ALA A 4 -19.17 -44.67 -26.18
C ALA A 4 -20.14 -44.78 -24.98
N LEU A 5 -21.45 -44.61 -25.20
CA LEU A 5 -22.46 -44.69 -24.14
C LEU A 5 -22.88 -46.13 -23.79
N ALA A 6 -22.63 -47.09 -24.68
CA ALA A 6 -23.10 -48.48 -24.53
C ALA A 6 -22.21 -49.34 -23.62
N LEU A 7 -21.03 -48.84 -23.22
CA LEU A 7 -20.05 -49.55 -22.39
C LEU A 7 -20.03 -49.08 -20.93
N LEU A 8 -20.85 -48.10 -20.55
CA LEU A 8 -20.95 -47.72 -19.15
C LEU A 8 -21.80 -48.74 -18.39
N PRO A 9 -21.31 -49.30 -17.27
CA PRO A 9 -22.15 -50.12 -16.41
C PRO A 9 -23.38 -49.29 -15.98
N ALA A 10 -24.57 -49.90 -15.93
CA ALA A 10 -25.83 -49.21 -15.61
C ALA A 10 -25.75 -48.40 -14.30
N SER A 11 -24.86 -48.80 -13.38
CA SER A 11 -24.51 -48.09 -12.15
C SER A 11 -23.84 -46.72 -12.35
N GLY A 12 -23.06 -46.53 -13.43
CA GLY A 12 -22.45 -45.24 -13.77
C GLY A 12 -23.47 -44.21 -14.25
N VAL A 13 -24.51 -44.67 -14.97
CA VAL A 13 -25.61 -43.80 -15.44
C VAL A 13 -26.47 -43.29 -14.28
N SER A 14 -26.68 -44.12 -13.26
CA SER A 14 -27.42 -43.72 -12.03
C SER A 14 -26.68 -42.71 -11.16
N VAL A 15 -25.34 -42.65 -11.21
CA VAL A 15 -24.52 -41.68 -10.47
C VAL A 15 -24.38 -40.35 -11.24
N LEU A 16 -24.45 -40.40 -12.57
CA LEU A 16 -24.33 -39.21 -13.42
C LEU A 16 -25.55 -38.28 -13.35
N ALA A 17 -26.74 -38.86 -13.22
CA ALA A 17 -28.01 -38.11 -13.11
C ALA A 17 -28.04 -37.13 -11.91
N PRO A 18 -27.73 -37.53 -10.66
CA PRO A 18 -27.72 -36.61 -9.52
C PRO A 18 -26.60 -35.57 -9.60
N ILE A 19 -25.44 -35.90 -10.17
CA ILE A 19 -24.33 -34.95 -10.37
C ILE A 19 -24.74 -33.88 -11.40
N SER A 20 -25.31 -34.28 -12.53
CA SER A 20 -25.81 -33.34 -13.55
C SER A 20 -26.94 -32.44 -13.02
N ALA A 21 -27.84 -33.00 -12.21
CA ALA A 21 -28.89 -32.22 -11.53
C ALA A 21 -28.32 -31.21 -10.53
N THR A 22 -27.24 -31.56 -9.82
CA THR A 22 -26.59 -30.66 -8.86
C THR A 22 -25.83 -29.54 -9.59
N LEU A 23 -25.06 -29.87 -10.63
CA LEU A 23 -24.33 -28.89 -11.45
C LEU A 23 -25.29 -27.92 -12.16
N SER A 24 -26.41 -28.41 -12.69
CA SER A 24 -27.41 -27.54 -13.34
C SER A 24 -28.09 -26.60 -12.34
N ARG A 25 -28.40 -27.04 -11.12
CA ARG A 25 -28.91 -26.16 -10.05
C ARG A 25 -27.90 -25.06 -9.69
N ILE A 26 -26.63 -25.42 -9.52
CA ILE A 26 -25.56 -24.45 -9.23
C ILE A 26 -25.39 -23.46 -10.39
N GLY A 27 -25.50 -23.95 -11.64
CA GLY A 27 -25.49 -23.12 -12.84
C GLY A 27 -26.63 -22.10 -12.85
N TRP A 28 -27.86 -22.54 -12.54
CA TRP A 28 -29.03 -21.66 -12.46
C TRP A 28 -28.91 -20.62 -11.35
N ILE A 29 -28.42 -21.00 -10.16
CA ILE A 29 -28.20 -20.07 -9.05
C ILE A 29 -27.16 -19.03 -9.45
N SER A 30 -26.02 -19.47 -9.99
CA SER A 30 -24.95 -18.56 -10.44
C SER A 30 -25.43 -17.61 -11.54
N ALA A 31 -26.20 -18.11 -12.52
CA ALA A 31 -26.77 -17.31 -13.59
C ALA A 31 -27.76 -16.27 -13.04
N SER A 32 -28.62 -16.66 -12.09
CA SER A 32 -29.59 -15.75 -11.45
C SER A 32 -28.88 -14.64 -10.67
N LEU A 33 -27.81 -14.97 -9.94
CA LEU A 33 -27.01 -14.01 -9.20
C LEU A 33 -26.34 -13.03 -10.16
N MET A 34 -25.72 -13.53 -11.24
CA MET A 34 -25.06 -12.69 -12.23
C MET A 34 -26.05 -11.75 -12.94
N ALA A 35 -27.25 -12.23 -13.28
CA ALA A 35 -28.32 -11.41 -13.83
C ALA A 35 -28.76 -10.33 -12.83
N SER A 36 -28.93 -10.67 -11.55
CA SER A 36 -29.32 -9.70 -10.51
C SER A 36 -28.28 -8.58 -10.34
N ILE A 37 -26.98 -8.92 -10.34
CA ILE A 37 -25.88 -7.95 -10.26
C ILE A 37 -25.90 -7.05 -11.50
N ALA A 38 -26.07 -7.61 -12.69
CA ALA A 38 -26.15 -6.83 -13.93
C ALA A 38 -27.32 -5.84 -13.91
N VAL A 39 -28.49 -6.25 -13.44
CA VAL A 39 -29.67 -5.39 -13.26
C VAL A 39 -29.40 -4.28 -12.24
N LEU A 40 -28.81 -4.60 -11.09
CA LEU A 40 -28.46 -3.60 -10.08
C LEU A 40 -27.45 -2.57 -10.60
N LEU A 41 -26.43 -3.01 -11.36
CA LEU A 41 -25.47 -2.12 -11.99
C LEU A 41 -26.12 -1.23 -13.05
N TRP A 42 -27.05 -1.78 -13.84
CA TRP A 42 -27.81 -1.02 -14.83
C TRP A 42 -28.70 0.04 -14.17
N LEU A 43 -29.42 -0.33 -13.11
CA LEU A 43 -30.25 0.58 -12.32
C LEU A 43 -29.40 1.68 -11.66
N ARG A 44 -28.25 1.34 -11.07
CA ARG A 44 -27.31 2.32 -10.51
C ARG A 44 -26.80 3.29 -11.57
N ARG A 45 -26.44 2.81 -12.76
CA ARG A 45 -26.03 3.68 -13.87
C ARG A 45 -27.15 4.63 -14.30
N LYS A 46 -28.40 4.18 -14.31
CA LYS A 46 -29.55 5.07 -14.59
C LYS A 46 -29.81 6.07 -13.47
N ALA A 47 -29.71 5.66 -12.20
CA ALA A 47 -29.96 6.51 -11.05
C ALA A 47 -28.88 7.60 -10.87
N VAL A 48 -27.60 7.24 -11.04
CA VAL A 48 -26.47 8.18 -10.92
C VAL A 48 -26.44 9.18 -12.08
N ARG A 49 -27.04 8.85 -13.23
CA ARG A 49 -27.17 9.77 -14.37
C ARG A 49 -28.13 10.93 -14.15
N GLN A 50 -28.92 10.93 -13.08
CA GLN A 50 -29.71 12.10 -12.71
C GLN A 50 -28.88 12.95 -11.75
N PRO A 51 -28.25 14.04 -12.22
CA PRO A 51 -27.70 15.02 -11.30
C PRO A 51 -28.86 15.52 -10.45
N ALA A 52 -28.82 15.23 -9.15
CA ALA A 52 -29.75 15.82 -8.20
C ALA A 52 -29.72 17.34 -8.44
N ALA A 53 -30.89 17.94 -8.64
CA ALA A 53 -31.00 19.38 -8.81
C ALA A 53 -30.42 20.05 -7.56
N ARG A 54 -29.18 20.51 -7.66
CA ARG A 54 -28.48 21.22 -6.59
C ARG A 54 -29.09 22.61 -6.50
N HIS A 55 -30.22 22.70 -5.81
CA HIS A 55 -30.73 23.98 -5.38
C HIS A 55 -29.81 24.52 -4.29
N ILE A 56 -29.19 25.66 -4.56
CA ILE A 56 -28.37 26.39 -3.60
C ILE A 56 -29.35 26.97 -2.59
N THR A 57 -29.44 26.33 -1.42
CA THR A 57 -30.39 26.75 -0.40
C THR A 57 -29.93 28.02 0.30
N TRP A 58 -28.61 28.19 0.48
CA TRP A 58 -28.01 29.33 1.16
C TRP A 58 -26.60 29.60 0.63
N SER A 59 -26.45 30.51 -0.34
CA SER A 59 -25.15 31.10 -0.66
C SER A 59 -25.21 32.59 -0.44
N CYS A 60 -24.42 33.11 0.51
CA CYS A 60 -24.15 34.53 0.65
C CYS A 60 -23.26 34.99 -0.52
N ALA A 61 -23.82 35.02 -1.74
CA ALA A 61 -23.17 35.33 -3.02
C ALA A 61 -22.11 34.34 -3.56
N TYR A 62 -21.81 33.25 -2.85
CA TYR A 62 -20.89 32.20 -3.33
C TYR A 62 -21.63 30.91 -3.73
N GLY A 63 -22.43 30.99 -4.81
CA GLY A 63 -23.29 29.88 -5.26
C GLY A 63 -22.57 28.73 -5.96
N ALA A 64 -21.34 28.95 -6.41
CA ALA A 64 -20.52 27.95 -7.09
C ALA A 64 -19.13 27.89 -6.46
N PRO A 65 -18.51 26.70 -6.36
CA PRO A 65 -17.10 26.57 -6.00
C PRO A 65 -16.28 27.41 -6.98
N ASN A 66 -15.55 28.39 -6.48
CA ASN A 66 -14.60 29.16 -7.27
C ASN A 66 -13.17 28.71 -6.91
N PRO A 67 -12.18 28.86 -7.79
CA PRO A 67 -10.79 28.50 -7.50
C PRO A 67 -10.17 29.27 -6.31
N ARG A 68 -10.82 30.34 -5.84
CA ARG A 68 -10.42 31.13 -4.67
C ARG A 68 -11.01 30.57 -3.36
N MET A 69 -12.01 29.68 -3.42
CA MET A 69 -12.57 28.95 -2.29
C MET A 69 -11.66 27.76 -1.96
N GLN A 70 -10.74 27.95 -1.03
CA GLN A 70 -9.85 26.89 -0.54
C GLN A 70 -10.55 26.04 0.53
N TYR A 71 -11.41 25.13 0.11
CA TYR A 71 -11.76 23.95 0.93
C TYR A 71 -10.69 22.88 0.72
N THR A 72 -9.51 23.10 1.30
CA THR A 72 -8.44 22.10 1.30
C THR A 72 -8.70 21.07 2.40
N GLY A 73 -8.05 19.91 2.30
CA GLY A 73 -8.10 18.91 3.38
C GLY A 73 -7.66 19.48 4.73
N ALA A 74 -6.70 20.42 4.73
CA ALA A 74 -6.25 21.14 5.92
C ALA A 74 -7.32 22.07 6.50
N GLY A 75 -8.17 22.68 5.67
CA GLY A 75 -9.32 23.47 6.13
C GLY A 75 -10.37 22.61 6.82
N PHE A 76 -10.69 21.44 6.24
CA PHE A 76 -11.62 20.48 6.83
C PHE A 76 -11.11 19.91 8.16
N SER A 77 -9.84 19.53 8.22
CA SER A 77 -9.24 18.95 9.43
C SER A 77 -8.79 19.99 10.45
N SER A 78 -9.02 21.29 10.22
CA SER A 78 -8.47 22.36 11.06
C SER A 78 -8.92 22.29 12.52
N ASP A 79 -10.22 22.08 12.77
CA ASP A 79 -10.79 22.00 14.13
C ASP A 79 -10.31 20.75 14.87
N PHE A 80 -10.31 19.61 14.17
CA PHE A 80 -9.74 18.36 14.69
C PHE A 80 -8.25 18.55 15.03
N SER A 81 -7.46 19.09 14.11
CA SER A 81 -6.02 19.28 14.30
C SER A 81 -5.72 20.27 15.41
N ALA A 82 -6.56 21.29 15.61
CA ALA A 82 -6.45 22.23 16.72
C ALA A 82 -6.70 21.53 18.07
N ARG A 83 -7.69 20.63 18.16
CA ARG A 83 -8.00 19.87 19.38
C ARG A 83 -6.88 18.89 19.76
N PHE A 84 -6.25 18.27 18.77
CA PHE A 84 -5.21 17.25 18.96
C PHE A 84 -3.78 17.78 18.81
N ARG A 85 -3.57 19.10 18.96
CA ARG A 85 -2.25 19.75 18.83
C ARG A 85 -1.19 19.24 19.82
N SER A 86 -1.60 18.64 20.93
CA SER A 86 -0.69 18.01 21.90
C SER A 86 -0.09 16.69 21.38
N VAL A 87 -0.82 15.98 20.51
CA VAL A 87 -0.39 14.70 19.93
C VAL A 87 0.20 14.91 18.54
N MET A 88 -0.39 15.80 17.74
CA MET A 88 0.07 16.14 16.39
C MET A 88 0.86 17.44 16.41
N VAL A 89 2.14 17.36 16.05
CA VAL A 89 3.00 18.54 15.88
C VAL A 89 2.65 19.22 14.54
N LEU A 90 1.74 20.19 14.61
CA LEU A 90 1.41 21.05 13.48
C LEU A 90 2.30 22.30 13.47
N LEU A 91 3.07 22.47 12.40
CA LEU A 91 3.78 23.71 12.08
C LEU A 91 2.88 24.57 11.20
N ARG A 92 2.63 25.81 11.62
CA ARG A 92 1.84 26.77 10.86
C ARG A 92 2.70 27.99 10.53
N ARG A 93 2.83 28.30 9.25
CA ARG A 93 3.47 29.51 8.74
C ARG A 93 2.42 30.37 8.06
N GLN A 94 2.31 31.62 8.45
CA GLN A 94 1.31 32.51 7.88
C GLN A 94 1.84 33.93 7.70
N LYS A 95 1.39 34.56 6.62
CA LYS A 95 1.59 35.98 6.35
C LYS A 95 0.22 36.60 6.11
N ALA A 96 -0.19 37.45 7.05
CA ALA A 96 -1.43 38.19 6.92
C ALA A 96 -1.32 39.19 5.75
N PRO A 97 -2.39 39.40 4.97
CA PRO A 97 -2.42 40.45 3.96
C PRO A 97 -2.28 41.83 4.63
N ALA A 98 -1.41 42.68 4.09
CA ALA A 98 -1.21 44.04 4.58
C ALA A 98 -1.54 45.06 3.48
N GLY A 99 -2.24 46.14 3.85
CA GLY A 99 -2.71 47.18 2.94
C GLY A 99 -3.97 46.81 2.15
N TYR A 100 -4.45 47.74 1.33
CA TYR A 100 -5.67 47.56 0.53
C TYR A 100 -5.49 46.61 -0.66
N PHE A 101 -4.29 46.58 -1.25
CA PHE A 101 -3.92 45.70 -2.36
C PHE A 101 -2.69 44.88 -1.98
N PRO A 102 -2.86 43.81 -1.18
CA PRO A 102 -1.74 43.01 -0.71
C PRO A 102 -1.07 42.30 -1.89
N SER A 103 0.24 42.42 -2.01
CA SER A 103 1.03 41.74 -3.03
C SER A 103 1.21 40.25 -2.74
N ASP A 104 1.09 39.85 -1.48
CA ASP A 104 1.29 38.47 -1.04
C ASP A 104 0.62 38.21 0.31
N ALA A 105 0.00 37.04 0.44
CA ALA A 105 -0.61 36.52 1.65
C ALA A 105 -0.68 35.00 1.55
N TYR A 106 -0.30 34.30 2.62
CA TYR A 106 -0.28 32.83 2.61
C TYR A 106 -0.53 32.24 3.99
N VAL A 107 -1.04 31.01 4.00
CA VAL A 107 -1.12 30.14 5.18
C VAL A 107 -0.68 28.76 4.73
N ILE A 108 0.37 28.24 5.36
CA ILE A 108 0.93 26.91 5.12
C ILE A 108 0.85 26.14 6.45
N THR A 109 0.32 24.93 6.41
CA THR A 109 0.17 24.05 7.57
C THR A 109 0.80 22.72 7.25
N ASP A 110 1.83 22.35 8.00
CA ASP A 110 2.57 21.10 7.86
C ASP A 110 2.39 20.26 9.13
N CYS A 111 2.05 18.99 8.97
CA CYS A 111 2.07 18.01 10.06
C CYS A 111 3.41 17.29 10.03
N VAL A 112 4.26 17.52 11.02
CA VAL A 112 5.58 16.88 11.07
C VAL A 112 5.47 15.62 11.90
N ASP A 113 5.74 14.47 11.28
CA ASP A 113 5.91 13.23 12.02
C ASP A 113 7.33 13.16 12.60
N ALA A 114 7.41 13.28 13.93
CA ALA A 114 8.67 13.17 14.66
C ALA A 114 9.29 11.77 14.57
N VAL A 115 8.46 10.72 14.46
CA VAL A 115 8.91 9.33 14.32
C VAL A 115 9.50 9.12 12.95
N GLU A 116 8.79 9.52 11.89
CA GLU A 116 9.27 9.46 10.51
C GLU A 116 10.61 10.16 10.36
N ARG A 117 10.71 11.40 10.84
CA ARG A 117 11.93 12.20 10.72
C ARG A 117 13.10 11.59 11.49
N ARG A 118 12.85 11.01 12.67
CA ARG A 118 13.87 10.31 13.45
C ARG A 118 14.28 9.00 12.78
N LEU A 119 13.34 8.22 12.28
CA LEU A 119 13.58 6.97 11.59
C LEU A 119 14.44 7.20 10.34
N PHE A 120 14.08 8.15 9.49
CA PHE A 120 14.89 8.49 8.31
C PHE A 120 16.27 9.03 8.68
N SER A 121 16.38 9.80 9.76
CA SER A 121 17.69 10.23 10.24
C SER A 121 18.56 9.04 10.64
N VAL A 122 18.03 8.08 11.39
CA VAL A 122 18.78 6.90 11.85
C VAL A 122 19.17 6.00 10.68
N ILE A 123 18.26 5.75 9.73
CA ILE A 123 18.55 4.97 8.52
C ILE A 123 19.67 5.65 7.71
N GLY A 124 19.61 6.97 7.53
CA GLY A 124 20.63 7.72 6.81
C GLY A 124 22.02 7.64 7.48
N HIS A 125 22.09 7.70 8.81
CA HIS A 125 23.35 7.52 9.53
C HIS A 125 23.88 6.07 9.43
N GLY A 126 22.98 5.08 9.39
CA GLY A 126 23.34 3.68 9.15
C GLY A 126 23.97 3.45 7.78
N ASP A 127 23.39 4.03 6.73
CA ASP A 127 23.89 3.93 5.35
C ASP A 127 25.26 4.62 5.18
N ALA A 128 25.42 5.81 5.78
CA ALA A 128 26.72 6.50 5.80
C ALA A 128 27.80 5.71 6.55
N SER A 129 27.44 5.07 7.67
CA SER A 129 28.39 4.26 8.45
C SER A 129 28.76 2.96 7.74
N ALA A 130 27.78 2.30 7.10
CA ALA A 130 28.00 1.07 6.34
C ALA A 130 28.83 1.31 5.07
N SER A 131 28.56 2.41 4.36
CA SER A 131 29.36 2.82 3.20
C SER A 131 30.78 3.22 3.62
N GLU A 132 30.97 3.90 4.75
CA GLU A 132 32.30 4.22 5.27
C GLU A 132 33.07 2.97 5.73
N LEU A 133 32.38 2.01 6.35
CA LEU A 133 32.95 0.72 6.75
C LEU A 133 33.34 -0.12 5.54
N SER A 134 32.47 -0.23 4.54
CA SER A 134 32.77 -0.90 3.26
C SER A 134 33.90 -0.20 2.50
N ARG A 135 33.97 1.14 2.57
CA ARG A 135 35.07 1.93 2.01
C ARG A 135 36.41 1.63 2.70
N LYS A 136 36.40 1.35 4.02
CA LYS A 136 37.58 0.93 4.80
C LYS A 136 37.92 -0.54 4.57
N LEU A 137 36.92 -1.40 4.37
CA LEU A 137 37.02 -2.80 3.92
C LEU A 137 37.14 -2.87 2.38
N ARG A 138 37.98 -2.03 1.78
CA ARG A 138 38.14 -2.00 0.33
C ARG A 138 38.76 -3.31 -0.14
N GLU A 139 38.02 -4.07 -0.95
CA GLU A 139 38.44 -5.30 -1.65
C GLU A 139 39.73 -5.10 -2.50
N ASP A 140 40.06 -3.84 -2.83
CA ASP A 140 41.20 -3.47 -3.68
C ASP A 140 42.58 -3.61 -3.01
N ASP A 141 42.66 -3.89 -1.69
CA ASP A 141 43.93 -4.20 -1.05
C ASP A 141 44.15 -5.73 -1.03
N PRO A 142 44.98 -6.30 -1.92
CA PRO A 142 45.21 -7.74 -2.01
C PRO A 142 45.74 -8.34 -0.71
N ARG A 143 46.31 -7.53 0.19
CA ARG A 143 46.81 -7.96 1.49
C ARG A 143 45.68 -8.37 2.44
N ILE A 144 44.55 -7.65 2.42
CA ILE A 144 43.41 -7.92 3.30
C ILE A 144 42.68 -9.18 2.86
N ALA A 145 42.44 -9.34 1.55
CA ALA A 145 41.84 -10.55 1.00
C ALA A 145 42.71 -11.79 1.26
N PHE A 146 44.03 -11.68 1.08
CA PHE A 146 44.98 -12.76 1.37
C PHE A 146 45.02 -13.12 2.85
N ALA A 147 45.05 -12.13 3.75
CA ALA A 147 45.03 -12.36 5.19
C ALA A 147 43.73 -13.03 5.65
N ALA A 148 42.57 -12.58 5.15
CA ALA A 148 41.28 -13.21 5.42
C ALA A 148 41.24 -14.67 4.93
N GLY A 149 41.77 -14.93 3.74
CA GLY A 149 41.90 -16.29 3.19
C GLY A 149 42.80 -17.19 4.03
N LEU A 150 43.98 -16.69 4.45
CA LEU A 150 44.91 -17.44 5.32
C LEU A 150 44.25 -17.78 6.67
N ILE A 151 43.59 -16.80 7.29
CA ILE A 151 42.86 -17.02 8.56
C ILE A 151 41.79 -18.09 8.38
N ALA A 152 41.00 -18.02 7.30
CA ALA A 152 39.98 -19.03 7.01
C ALA A 152 40.59 -20.44 6.87
N VAL A 153 41.71 -20.58 6.16
CA VAL A 153 42.42 -21.87 6.01
C VAL A 153 42.93 -22.38 7.36
N VAL A 154 43.53 -21.53 8.18
CA VAL A 154 44.02 -21.90 9.52
C VAL A 154 42.87 -22.33 10.43
N VAL A 155 41.75 -21.61 10.39
CA VAL A 155 40.54 -21.97 11.15
C VAL A 155 39.97 -23.30 10.68
N ILE A 156 39.87 -23.53 9.37
CA ILE A 156 39.39 -24.81 8.81
C ILE A 156 40.35 -25.94 9.21
N ALA A 157 41.66 -25.76 9.06
CA ALA A 157 42.65 -26.76 9.45
C ALA A 157 42.60 -27.05 10.96
N GLY A 158 42.48 -26.02 11.80
CA GLY A 158 42.32 -26.15 13.25
C GLY A 158 41.04 -26.89 13.62
N LEU A 159 39.92 -26.58 12.95
CA LEU A 159 38.65 -27.29 13.13
C LEU A 159 38.73 -28.75 12.67
N VAL A 160 39.42 -29.04 11.57
CA VAL A 160 39.65 -30.40 11.08
C VAL A 160 40.52 -31.19 12.06
N VAL A 161 41.56 -30.57 12.62
CA VAL A 161 42.42 -31.20 13.64
C VAL A 161 41.65 -31.42 14.94
N LEU A 162 40.82 -30.47 15.37
CA LEU A 162 39.95 -30.64 16.54
C LEU A 162 38.90 -31.73 16.33
N ALA A 163 38.30 -31.79 15.14
CA ALA A 163 37.27 -32.77 14.79
C ALA A 163 37.86 -34.17 14.52
N GLY A 164 39.12 -34.25 14.07
CA GLY A 164 39.81 -35.48 13.74
C GLY A 164 40.34 -36.26 14.94
N GLY A 165 40.58 -35.62 16.08
CA GLY A 165 41.24 -36.23 17.24
C GLY A 165 42.67 -36.69 16.95
N PRO A 166 43.53 -36.92 17.96
CA PRO A 166 44.89 -37.40 17.72
C PRO A 166 44.83 -38.79 17.08
N LEU A 167 45.38 -38.89 15.86
CA LEU A 167 45.53 -40.12 15.07
C LEU A 167 45.95 -41.28 15.98
N ARG A 168 45.11 -42.33 16.05
CA ARG A 168 45.53 -43.66 16.48
C ARG A 168 46.20 -44.39 15.32
#